data_AF-A0A953EJP6-F1
#
_entry.id   AF-A0A953EJP6-F1
#
_cell.length_a   1.000
_cell.length_b   1.000
_cell.length_c   1.000
_cell.angle_alpha   90.00
_cell.angle_beta   90.00
_cell.angle_gamma   90.00
#
_symmetry.space_group_name_H-M   'P 1'
#
loop_
_entity.id
_entity.type
_entity.pdbx_description
1 polymer ?
#
loop_
_entity_poly.entity_id
_entity_poly.type
_entity_poly.pdbx_seq_one_letter_code
_entity_poly.pdbx_strand_id
1 'polypeptide(L)'
;MWGRDVRMKKCTRRRKRHERYGSFGLAAVAVLICVGWVSGQTVEAQSLRDKRVSIHMKAKTFNVIAARLMFKYDVPIGFEQSTLDNDLVPNVYDIETKLPINPKYMGDVEIPSFSREVPAEYLLTIDLENARLEDVMDSLVSQMRNYQWTINDGVVNIFPKEGRDPRLADLLDRKVDEFLYGKGQPIDSIQPKIVFYLPMFQIFLDEYEIGTDNGSTALECESRGDHNVCAGDRGVNDAIMLKNVTFRELLNRITRIKRGGWALRIERSRRYDQDHEFLSLRM
;
A
#
# COMPACT_ATOMS: atom_id res chain seq x y z
N MET A 1 27.55 -45.36 -12.05
CA MET A 1 27.40 -44.95 -13.47
C MET A 1 26.20 -45.64 -14.06
N TRP A 2 25.07 -44.94 -14.20
CA TRP A 2 23.90 -45.42 -14.96
C TRP A 2 23.37 -44.26 -15.79
N GLY A 3 23.79 -44.21 -17.05
CA GLY A 3 23.29 -43.25 -18.03
C GLY A 3 21.95 -43.71 -18.57
N ARG A 4 20.94 -42.85 -18.50
CA ARG A 4 19.69 -43.01 -19.26
C ARG A 4 19.64 -41.97 -20.36
N ASP A 5 19.70 -42.51 -21.57
CA ASP A 5 19.70 -41.81 -22.84
C ASP A 5 18.23 -41.54 -23.25
N VAL A 6 17.81 -40.27 -23.24
CA VAL A 6 16.44 -39.87 -23.59
C VAL A 6 16.45 -39.25 -24.99
N ARG A 7 16.02 -40.04 -25.99
CA ARG A 7 15.81 -39.58 -27.36
C ARG A 7 14.64 -38.60 -27.44
N MET A 8 14.93 -37.34 -27.74
CA MET A 8 13.92 -36.36 -28.16
C MET A 8 13.46 -36.62 -29.59
N LYS A 9 12.16 -36.91 -29.76
CA LYS A 9 11.48 -36.92 -31.06
C LYS A 9 11.21 -35.49 -31.52
N LYS A 10 11.87 -35.07 -32.61
CA LYS A 10 11.60 -33.81 -33.30
C LYS A 10 10.22 -33.90 -33.99
N CYS A 11 9.28 -33.08 -33.55
CA CYS A 11 7.98 -32.92 -34.20
C CYS A 11 8.03 -31.68 -35.13
N THR A 12 8.31 -31.90 -36.41
CA THR A 12 8.26 -30.88 -37.46
C THR A 12 6.82 -30.61 -37.87
N ARG A 13 6.23 -29.48 -37.44
CA ARG A 13 4.93 -29.02 -37.93
C ARG A 13 5.07 -28.10 -39.14
N ARG A 14 4.34 -28.51 -40.18
CA ARG A 14 4.34 -28.07 -41.57
C ARG A 14 3.65 -26.71 -41.72
N ARG A 15 4.37 -25.72 -42.27
CA ARG A 15 3.81 -24.46 -42.79
C ARG A 15 2.79 -24.75 -43.90
N LYS A 16 1.60 -24.17 -43.82
CA LYS A 16 0.77 -23.87 -44.99
C LYS A 16 0.44 -22.38 -44.98
N ARG A 17 0.98 -21.68 -45.99
CA ARG A 17 0.52 -20.37 -46.46
C ARG A 17 -0.91 -20.54 -46.99
N HIS A 18 -1.79 -19.62 -46.64
CA HIS A 18 -2.89 -19.23 -47.52
C HIS A 18 -2.89 -17.72 -47.63
N GLU A 19 -2.64 -17.27 -48.86
CA GLU A 19 -2.87 -15.94 -49.38
C GLU A 19 -4.37 -15.65 -49.50
N ARG A 20 -4.64 -14.35 -49.72
CA ARG A 20 -5.89 -13.70 -50.12
C ARG A 20 -6.73 -13.15 -48.96
N TYR A 21 -6.50 -11.87 -48.68
CA TYR A 21 -7.60 -10.97 -48.38
C TYR A 21 -7.52 -9.78 -49.33
N GLY A 22 -8.62 -9.59 -50.06
CA GLY A 22 -8.81 -8.58 -51.07
C GLY A 22 -8.93 -7.18 -50.47
N SER A 23 -8.42 -6.24 -51.24
CA SER A 23 -8.52 -4.80 -51.05
C SER A 23 -10.00 -4.37 -51.14
N PHE A 24 -10.66 -4.21 -49.99
CA PHE A 24 -11.87 -3.43 -49.90
C PHE A 24 -11.50 -2.04 -49.37
N GLY A 25 -11.64 -1.05 -50.25
CA GLY A 25 -11.53 0.37 -49.90
C GLY A 25 -12.64 0.72 -48.91
N LEU A 26 -12.24 0.97 -47.67
CA LEU A 26 -13.08 1.56 -46.64
C LEU A 26 -12.67 3.01 -46.50
N ALA A 27 -13.59 3.88 -46.93
CA ALA A 27 -13.49 5.32 -46.78
C ALA A 27 -13.19 5.67 -45.32
N ALA A 28 -12.08 6.38 -45.13
CA ALA A 28 -11.65 6.92 -43.85
C ALA A 28 -12.62 8.03 -43.41
N VAL A 29 -13.67 7.66 -42.67
CA VAL A 29 -14.38 8.60 -41.82
C VAL A 29 -13.54 8.75 -40.56
N ALA A 30 -12.60 9.69 -40.60
CA ALA A 30 -11.87 10.15 -39.42
C ALA A 30 -12.85 10.89 -38.50
N VAL A 31 -13.64 10.15 -37.73
CA VAL A 31 -14.32 10.71 -36.56
C VAL A 31 -13.22 10.98 -35.54
N LEU A 32 -12.77 12.24 -35.53
CA LEU A 32 -11.96 12.82 -34.47
C LEU A 32 -12.84 12.84 -33.20
N ILE A 33 -12.99 11.69 -32.57
CA ILE A 33 -13.47 11.61 -31.19
C ILE A 33 -12.32 12.18 -30.38
N CYS A 34 -12.35 13.49 -30.16
CA CYS A 34 -11.71 14.12 -29.02
C CYS A 34 -12.38 13.52 -27.78
N VAL A 35 -12.00 12.29 -27.43
CA VAL A 35 -12.15 11.78 -26.07
C VAL A 35 -11.22 12.69 -25.28
N GLY A 36 -11.75 13.83 -24.84
CA GLY A 36 -11.07 14.67 -23.89
C GLY A 36 -10.66 13.72 -22.78
N TRP A 37 -9.34 13.59 -22.59
CA TRP A 37 -8.79 13.07 -21.35
C TRP A 37 -9.15 14.09 -20.29
N VAL A 38 -10.43 14.12 -19.91
CA VAL A 38 -10.85 14.60 -18.60
C VAL A 38 -10.13 13.63 -17.70
N SER A 39 -8.95 14.06 -17.23
CA SER A 39 -8.20 13.40 -16.18
C SER A 39 -9.20 13.26 -15.04
N GLY A 40 -9.83 12.09 -15.00
CA GLY A 40 -10.84 11.75 -14.03
C GLY A 40 -10.15 11.76 -12.70
N GLN A 41 -10.11 12.93 -12.05
CA GLN A 41 -10.26 12.96 -10.62
C GLN A 41 -11.55 12.18 -10.39
N THR A 42 -11.36 10.91 -10.07
CA THR A 42 -12.44 9.95 -9.96
C THR A 42 -13.42 10.56 -8.94
N VAL A 43 -14.72 10.37 -9.15
CA VAL A 43 -15.80 10.84 -8.25
C VAL A 43 -15.50 10.55 -6.77
N GLU A 44 -14.63 9.58 -6.52
CA GLU A 44 -14.13 9.12 -5.23
C GLU A 44 -13.06 10.03 -4.59
N ALA A 45 -12.19 10.71 -5.34
CA ALA A 45 -11.27 11.68 -4.73
C ALA A 45 -12.04 12.88 -4.15
N GLN A 46 -13.12 13.27 -4.82
CA GLN A 46 -14.03 14.30 -4.33
C GLN A 46 -14.78 13.83 -3.08
N SER A 47 -15.17 12.55 -3.01
CA SER A 47 -15.87 12.01 -1.84
C SER A 47 -15.03 12.05 -0.55
N LEU A 48 -13.69 11.93 -0.63
CA LEU A 48 -12.83 12.10 0.54
C LEU A 48 -12.68 13.57 0.97
N ARG A 49 -12.60 14.52 0.03
CA ARG A 49 -12.48 15.95 0.34
C ARG A 49 -13.73 16.53 1.01
N ASP A 50 -14.89 15.96 0.69
CA ASP A 50 -16.18 16.34 1.27
C ASP A 50 -16.52 15.57 2.54
N LYS A 51 -15.72 14.55 2.89
CA LYS A 51 -15.91 13.73 4.08
C LYS A 51 -15.81 14.58 5.35
N ARG A 52 -16.79 14.41 6.24
CA ARG A 52 -16.85 15.07 7.54
C ARG A 52 -16.46 14.11 8.65
N VAL A 53 -15.70 14.58 9.62
CA VAL A 53 -15.09 13.78 10.69
C VAL A 53 -15.22 14.52 12.02
N SER A 54 -15.67 13.81 13.07
CA SER A 54 -15.63 14.30 14.46
C SER A 54 -14.61 13.48 15.26
N ILE A 55 -13.50 14.08 15.68
CA ILE A 55 -12.40 13.38 16.34
C ILE A 55 -11.94 14.17 17.55
N HIS A 56 -11.94 13.50 18.71
CA HIS A 56 -11.52 14.06 19.99
C HIS A 56 -10.51 13.12 20.63
N MET A 57 -9.24 13.38 20.40
CA MET A 57 -8.13 12.53 20.81
C MET A 57 -7.03 13.44 21.36
N LYS A 58 -6.71 13.28 22.65
CA LYS A 58 -5.67 14.06 23.34
C LYS A 58 -4.49 13.16 23.61
N ALA A 59 -3.29 13.66 23.30
CA ALA A 59 -2.02 12.99 23.54
C ALA A 59 -2.00 11.52 23.06
N LYS A 60 -2.29 11.31 21.77
CA LYS A 60 -2.28 9.98 21.13
C LYS A 60 -1.17 9.88 20.09
N THR A 61 -0.65 8.68 19.88
CA THR A 61 0.32 8.43 18.80
C THR A 61 -0.36 8.54 17.44
N PHE A 62 0.45 8.78 16.39
CA PHE A 62 -0.03 8.81 15.01
C PHE A 62 -0.76 7.53 14.63
N ASN A 63 -0.23 6.35 15.00
CA ASN A 63 -0.86 5.07 14.75
C ASN A 63 -2.33 5.03 15.19
N VAL A 64 -2.59 5.45 16.42
CA VAL A 64 -3.92 5.38 17.03
C VAL A 64 -4.91 6.33 16.32
N ILE A 65 -4.45 7.51 15.90
CA ILE A 65 -5.25 8.46 15.12
C ILE A 65 -5.52 7.92 13.71
N ALA A 66 -4.48 7.45 13.01
CA ALA A 66 -4.58 6.90 11.66
C ALA A 66 -5.53 5.69 11.63
N ALA A 67 -5.38 4.77 12.59
CA ALA A 67 -6.31 3.68 12.83
C ALA A 67 -7.75 4.20 12.94
N ARG A 68 -8.03 5.15 13.84
CA ARG A 68 -9.39 5.71 14.00
C ARG A 68 -9.95 6.29 12.69
N LEU A 69 -9.13 6.99 11.91
CA LEU A 69 -9.52 7.52 10.59
C LEU A 69 -9.87 6.41 9.60
N MET A 70 -9.02 5.38 9.49
CA MET A 70 -9.28 4.26 8.59
C MET A 70 -10.53 3.47 9.01
N PHE A 71 -10.71 3.15 10.29
CA PHE A 71 -11.81 2.32 10.77
C PHE A 71 -13.16 3.04 10.78
N LYS A 72 -13.22 4.16 11.49
CA LYS A 72 -14.49 4.83 11.79
C LYS A 72 -14.97 5.64 10.59
N TYR A 73 -14.02 6.18 9.83
CA TYR A 73 -14.32 7.11 8.76
C TYR A 73 -14.04 6.55 7.37
N ASP A 74 -13.57 5.30 7.22
CA ASP A 74 -13.22 4.69 5.93
C ASP A 74 -12.28 5.61 5.13
N VAL A 75 -11.27 6.17 5.81
CA VAL A 75 -10.23 7.03 5.22
C VAL A 75 -9.00 6.18 4.95
N PRO A 76 -8.77 5.71 3.72
CA PRO A 76 -7.56 4.95 3.41
C PRO A 76 -6.31 5.84 3.47
N ILE A 77 -5.23 5.32 4.06
CA ILE A 77 -3.99 6.07 4.33
C ILE A 77 -2.77 5.37 3.72
N GLY A 78 -1.97 6.11 2.95
CA GLY A 78 -0.62 5.72 2.56
C GLY A 78 0.40 6.50 3.38
N PHE A 79 1.47 5.86 3.84
CA PHE A 79 2.49 6.49 4.68
C PHE A 79 3.91 6.16 4.22
N GLU A 80 4.72 7.18 3.96
CA GLU A 80 6.17 7.07 3.70
C GLU A 80 6.93 7.58 4.93
N GLN A 81 7.85 6.80 5.52
CA GLN A 81 8.63 7.26 6.69
C GLN A 81 9.76 8.21 6.28
N SER A 82 10.01 9.26 7.09
CA SER A 82 11.17 10.13 6.91
C SER A 82 12.44 9.48 7.45
N THR A 83 13.54 9.66 6.74
CA THR A 83 14.87 9.26 7.21
C THR A 83 15.35 10.05 8.41
N LEU A 84 14.83 11.27 8.62
CA LEU A 84 15.11 12.09 9.80
C LEU A 84 14.47 11.52 11.08
N ASP A 85 13.50 10.63 10.91
CA ASP A 85 12.75 10.02 12.00
C ASP A 85 13.24 8.57 12.30
N ASN A 86 14.30 8.10 11.63
CA ASN A 86 14.84 6.75 11.78
C ASN A 86 15.52 6.52 13.15
N ASP A 87 16.12 7.57 13.71
CA ASP A 87 16.81 7.51 15.00
C ASP A 87 15.90 7.83 16.20
N LEU A 88 14.62 8.15 15.91
CA LEU A 88 13.62 8.35 16.96
C LEU A 88 13.29 7.02 17.63
N VAL A 89 12.56 7.09 18.76
CA VAL A 89 12.02 5.90 19.43
C VAL A 89 11.42 4.97 18.36
N PRO A 90 11.93 3.74 18.20
CA PRO A 90 11.54 2.91 17.07
C PRO A 90 10.03 2.82 16.99
N ASN A 91 9.46 3.17 15.84
CA ASN A 91 8.02 3.13 15.54
C ASN A 91 7.16 4.28 16.10
N VAL A 92 7.70 5.48 16.35
CA VAL A 92 6.87 6.66 16.71
C VAL A 92 5.72 6.89 15.71
N TYR A 93 6.05 6.86 14.42
CA TYR A 93 5.11 7.02 13.31
C TYR A 93 4.87 5.70 12.58
N ASP A 94 4.61 4.64 13.33
CA ASP A 94 4.15 3.38 12.74
C ASP A 94 2.64 3.42 12.50
N ILE A 95 2.16 2.70 11.50
CA ILE A 95 0.74 2.53 11.26
C ILE A 95 0.41 1.05 11.21
N GLU A 96 -0.59 0.65 11.99
CA GLU A 96 -1.18 -0.67 11.87
C GLU A 96 -1.99 -0.70 10.58
N THR A 97 -1.44 -1.37 9.57
CA THR A 97 -2.07 -1.51 8.26
C THR A 97 -3.08 -2.67 8.25
N LYS A 98 -2.96 -3.60 9.20
CA LYS A 98 -3.81 -4.79 9.36
C LYS A 98 -4.96 -4.47 10.30
N LEU A 99 -5.99 -3.90 9.71
CA LEU A 99 -7.22 -3.54 10.41
C LEU A 99 -8.03 -4.80 10.77
N PRO A 100 -8.60 -4.99 12.00
CA PRO A 100 -9.49 -6.10 12.30
C PRO A 100 -10.67 -6.21 11.35
N ILE A 101 -11.15 -7.45 11.23
CA ILE A 101 -12.15 -7.85 10.24
C ILE A 101 -13.52 -7.21 10.48
N ASN A 102 -13.87 -6.93 11.73
CA ASN A 102 -15.24 -6.52 12.07
C ASN A 102 -15.27 -5.14 12.76
N PRO A 103 -15.77 -4.10 12.05
CA PRO A 103 -15.95 -2.76 12.59
C PRO A 103 -16.83 -2.72 13.85
N LYS A 104 -17.72 -3.71 14.05
CA LYS A 104 -18.59 -3.78 15.23
C LYS A 104 -17.82 -3.95 16.53
N TYR A 105 -16.61 -4.52 16.49
CA TYR A 105 -15.77 -4.66 17.68
C TYR A 105 -14.86 -3.43 17.89
N MET A 106 -15.10 -2.31 17.23
CA MET A 106 -14.22 -1.12 17.29
C MET A 106 -14.94 0.17 17.70
N GLY A 107 -16.24 0.09 18.04
CA GLY A 107 -17.02 1.27 18.48
C GLY A 107 -16.30 2.04 19.59
N ASP A 108 -15.96 1.31 20.65
CA ASP A 108 -15.30 1.82 21.86
C ASP A 108 -14.05 1.02 22.26
N VAL A 109 -13.57 0.09 21.42
CA VAL A 109 -12.35 -0.65 21.75
C VAL A 109 -11.18 0.32 21.75
N GLU A 110 -10.59 0.48 22.93
CA GLU A 110 -9.32 1.16 23.09
C GLU A 110 -8.31 0.44 22.20
N ILE A 111 -7.87 1.11 21.14
CA ILE A 111 -6.73 0.63 20.35
C ILE A 111 -5.58 0.53 21.35
N PRO A 112 -5.06 -0.66 21.64
CA PRO A 112 -4.04 -0.83 22.66
C PRO A 112 -2.86 0.04 22.25
N SER A 113 -2.52 1.00 23.11
CA SER A 113 -1.28 1.74 22.95
C SER A 113 -0.17 0.74 23.22
N PHE A 114 0.60 0.38 22.19
CA PHE A 114 1.78 -0.46 22.39
C PHE A 114 2.63 0.16 23.50
N SER A 115 2.97 -0.64 24.51
CA SER A 115 3.42 -0.23 25.85
C SER A 115 4.83 0.37 25.90
N ARG A 116 5.34 0.91 24.79
CA ARG A 116 6.57 1.70 24.79
C ARG A 116 6.21 3.12 25.18
N GLU A 117 6.95 3.67 26.13
CA GLU A 117 6.85 5.08 26.49
C GLU A 117 7.20 5.92 25.25
N VAL A 118 6.19 6.55 24.67
CA VAL A 118 6.37 7.50 23.57
C VAL A 118 6.61 8.88 24.19
N PRO A 119 7.73 9.57 23.85
CA PRO A 119 7.99 10.91 24.36
C PRO A 119 6.84 11.87 24.05
N ALA A 120 6.55 12.77 24.99
CA ALA A 120 5.38 13.63 24.95
C ALA A 120 5.32 14.52 23.70
N GLU A 121 6.48 14.90 23.15
CA GLU A 121 6.61 15.70 21.93
C GLU A 121 6.12 14.99 20.65
N TYR A 122 5.96 13.66 20.68
CA TYR A 122 5.40 12.88 19.57
C TYR A 122 3.93 12.49 19.78
N LEU A 123 3.34 12.92 20.89
CA LEU A 123 1.92 12.73 21.14
C LEU A 123 1.13 13.86 20.49
N LEU A 124 0.11 13.47 19.72
CA LEU A 124 -0.68 14.36 18.89
C LEU A 124 -2.03 14.60 19.55
N THR A 125 -2.58 15.79 19.33
CA THR A 125 -3.92 16.18 19.80
C THR A 125 -4.77 16.66 18.65
N ILE A 126 -5.95 16.08 18.48
CA ILE A 126 -6.96 16.55 17.52
C ILE A 126 -8.29 16.64 18.25
N ASP A 127 -8.91 17.81 18.19
CA ASP A 127 -10.19 18.11 18.83
C ASP A 127 -11.05 18.91 17.85
N LEU A 128 -11.75 18.19 16.99
CA LEU A 128 -12.51 18.75 15.86
C LEU A 128 -13.88 18.07 15.78
N GLU A 129 -14.94 18.87 15.68
CA GLU A 129 -16.32 18.40 15.54
C GLU A 129 -16.82 18.67 14.11
N ASN A 130 -17.31 17.63 13.43
CA ASN A 130 -17.89 17.73 12.08
C ASN A 130 -17.00 18.51 11.07
N ALA A 131 -15.68 18.40 11.23
CA ALA A 131 -14.70 19.10 10.40
C ALA A 131 -14.52 18.41 9.05
N ARG A 132 -14.02 19.12 8.03
CA ARG A 132 -13.65 18.47 6.76
C ARG A 132 -12.44 17.59 7.01
N LEU A 133 -12.32 16.49 6.26
CA LEU A 133 -11.13 15.65 6.32
C LEU A 133 -9.84 16.46 6.09
N GLU A 134 -9.89 17.44 5.19
CA GLU A 134 -8.80 18.40 4.95
C GLU A 134 -8.34 19.10 6.24
N ASP A 135 -9.26 19.68 7.00
CA ASP A 135 -8.96 20.37 8.27
C ASP A 135 -8.36 19.41 9.31
N VAL A 136 -8.85 18.16 9.35
CA VAL A 136 -8.32 17.11 10.24
C VAL A 136 -6.88 16.75 9.86
N MET A 137 -6.61 16.59 8.56
CA MET A 137 -5.28 16.24 8.08
C MET A 137 -4.28 17.38 8.25
N ASP A 138 -4.70 18.63 8.07
CA ASP A 138 -3.87 19.81 8.34
C ASP A 138 -3.55 19.95 9.83
N SER A 139 -4.56 19.75 10.69
CA SER A 139 -4.35 19.71 12.14
C SER A 139 -3.41 18.58 12.56
N LEU A 140 -3.48 17.41 11.91
CA LEU A 140 -2.63 16.28 12.20
C LEU A 140 -1.18 16.53 11.77
N VAL A 141 -0.97 16.91 10.51
CA VAL A 141 0.37 17.02 9.92
C VAL A 141 1.11 18.28 10.37
N SER A 142 0.41 19.34 10.78
CA SER A 142 1.06 20.51 11.42
C SER A 142 1.80 20.17 12.72
N GLN A 143 1.42 19.07 13.39
CA GLN A 143 2.11 18.54 14.57
C GLN A 143 3.23 17.55 14.21
N MET A 144 3.37 17.17 12.94
CA MET A 144 4.38 16.25 12.42
C MET A 144 5.38 17.04 11.58
N ARG A 145 6.41 17.60 12.23
CA ARG A 145 7.32 18.62 11.67
C ARG A 145 7.81 18.34 10.25
N ASN A 146 8.13 17.08 9.94
CA ASN A 146 8.78 16.66 8.70
C ASN A 146 7.83 16.20 7.60
N TYR A 147 6.51 16.31 7.79
CA TYR A 147 5.52 15.68 6.92
C TYR A 147 4.63 16.69 6.19
N GLN A 148 4.03 16.20 5.11
CA GLN A 148 2.95 16.82 4.34
C GLN A 148 1.99 15.71 3.87
N TRP A 149 0.84 16.09 3.32
CA TRP A 149 -0.14 15.11 2.82
C TRP A 149 -0.78 15.54 1.50
N THR A 150 -1.30 14.57 0.75
CA THR A 150 -2.13 14.78 -0.45
C THR A 150 -3.18 13.67 -0.59
N ILE A 151 -4.19 13.86 -1.43
CA ILE A 151 -5.12 12.79 -1.83
C ILE A 151 -4.82 12.38 -3.27
N ASN A 152 -4.40 11.13 -3.45
CA ASN A 152 -4.16 10.51 -4.76
C ASN A 152 -4.96 9.20 -4.84
N ASP A 153 -5.66 8.96 -5.95
CA ASP A 153 -6.47 7.75 -6.20
C ASP A 153 -7.50 7.41 -5.12
N GLY A 154 -7.99 8.41 -4.39
CA GLY A 154 -8.88 8.20 -3.25
C GLY A 154 -8.18 7.63 -2.01
N VAL A 155 -6.89 7.94 -1.81
CA VAL A 155 -6.09 7.60 -0.64
C VAL A 155 -5.37 8.85 -0.12
N VAL A 156 -5.41 9.07 1.20
CA VAL A 156 -4.64 10.11 1.87
C VAL A 156 -3.20 9.65 1.99
N ASN A 157 -2.31 10.21 1.18
CA ASN A 157 -0.89 9.90 1.17
C ASN A 157 -0.17 10.92 2.06
N ILE A 158 0.42 10.45 3.16
CA ILE A 158 1.28 11.23 4.06
C ILE A 158 2.72 10.86 3.75
N PHE A 159 3.56 11.86 3.50
CA PHE A 159 4.93 11.65 3.10
C PHE A 159 5.84 12.78 3.60
N PRO A 160 7.16 12.55 3.70
CA PRO A 160 8.05 13.56 4.22
C PRO A 160 8.18 14.74 3.25
N LYS A 161 8.07 15.96 3.76
CA LYS A 161 8.54 17.17 3.05
C LYS A 161 10.04 17.38 3.22
N GLU A 162 10.60 16.89 4.32
CA GLU A 162 12.03 16.88 4.65
C GLU A 162 12.46 15.45 5.00
N GLY A 163 13.67 15.05 4.62
CA GLY A 163 14.17 13.70 4.91
C GLY A 163 13.51 12.57 4.11
N ARG A 164 12.84 12.89 2.99
CA ARG A 164 12.29 11.85 2.10
C ARG A 164 13.42 11.04 1.48
N ASP A 165 13.39 9.72 1.61
CA ASP A 165 14.36 8.85 0.97
C ASP A 165 14.11 8.83 -0.55
N PRO A 166 15.09 9.22 -1.40
CA PRO A 166 14.91 9.24 -2.84
C PRO A 166 14.65 7.86 -3.44
N ARG A 167 15.10 6.78 -2.78
CA ARG A 167 14.88 5.40 -3.23
C ARG A 167 13.42 5.00 -3.05
N LEU A 168 12.80 5.41 -1.95
CA LEU A 168 11.37 5.18 -1.75
C LEU A 168 10.52 5.96 -2.75
N ALA A 169 10.89 7.20 -3.05
CA ALA A 169 10.24 7.98 -4.09
C ALA A 169 10.35 7.30 -5.47
N ASP A 170 11.56 6.84 -5.84
CA ASP A 170 11.81 6.08 -7.06
C ASP A 170 10.97 4.80 -7.13
N LEU A 171 10.97 3.97 -6.07
CA LEU A 171 10.14 2.77 -6.01
C LEU A 171 8.66 3.06 -6.27
N LEU A 172 8.13 4.11 -5.64
CA LEU A 172 6.72 4.48 -5.78
C LEU A 172 6.35 4.93 -7.19
N ASP A 173 7.31 5.50 -7.92
CA ASP A 173 7.10 6.02 -9.27
C ASP A 173 7.39 4.98 -10.37
N ARG A 174 8.05 3.85 -10.03
CA ARG A 174 8.29 2.73 -10.95
C ARG A 174 6.99 2.14 -11.50
N LYS A 175 7.04 1.73 -12.77
CA LYS A 175 5.90 1.11 -13.47
C LYS A 175 5.78 -0.37 -13.14
N VAL A 176 4.53 -0.77 -12.87
CA VAL A 176 4.06 -2.14 -12.72
C VAL A 176 3.36 -2.53 -14.01
N ASP A 177 3.99 -3.41 -14.79
CA ASP A 177 3.47 -3.85 -16.08
C ASP A 177 2.12 -4.56 -15.93
N GLU A 178 2.05 -5.52 -15.02
CA GLU A 178 0.85 -6.28 -14.72
C GLU A 178 0.85 -6.73 -13.25
N PHE A 179 -0.28 -6.56 -12.58
CA PHE A 179 -0.56 -7.17 -11.29
C PHE A 179 -1.93 -7.84 -11.33
N LEU A 180 -1.95 -9.15 -11.09
CA LEU A 180 -3.16 -9.97 -11.05
C LEU A 180 -3.39 -10.48 -9.64
N TYR A 181 -4.60 -10.34 -9.12
CA TYR A 181 -5.01 -10.89 -7.84
C TYR A 181 -6.41 -11.51 -7.98
N GLY A 182 -6.52 -12.78 -7.63
CA GLY A 182 -7.77 -13.53 -7.79
C GLY A 182 -8.83 -13.12 -6.78
N LYS A 183 -10.10 -13.15 -7.22
CA LYS A 183 -11.25 -13.06 -6.32
C LYS A 183 -11.18 -14.18 -5.26
N GLY A 184 -11.51 -13.85 -4.02
CA GLY A 184 -11.53 -14.78 -2.89
C GLY A 184 -10.15 -15.11 -2.32
N GLN A 185 -9.05 -14.62 -2.92
CA GLN A 185 -7.72 -14.80 -2.32
C GLN A 185 -7.62 -13.99 -1.01
N PRO A 186 -6.99 -14.53 0.05
CA PRO A 186 -6.82 -13.87 1.34
C PRO A 186 -6.11 -12.51 1.22
N ILE A 187 -6.60 -11.46 1.89
CA ILE A 187 -5.99 -10.11 1.82
C ILE A 187 -4.52 -10.10 2.31
N ASP A 188 -4.20 -10.89 3.34
CA ASP A 188 -2.85 -10.99 3.90
C ASP A 188 -1.82 -11.55 2.91
N SER A 189 -2.24 -12.31 1.91
CA SER A 189 -1.36 -12.82 0.85
C SER A 189 -1.07 -11.79 -0.26
N ILE A 190 -1.65 -10.59 -0.22
CA ILE A 190 -1.33 -9.52 -1.18
C ILE A 190 0.09 -9.01 -1.00
N GLN A 191 0.51 -8.71 0.23
CA GLN A 191 1.86 -8.18 0.49
C GLN A 191 2.96 -9.17 0.07
N PRO A 192 2.94 -10.47 0.46
CA PRO A 192 3.87 -11.45 -0.08
C PRO A 192 3.85 -11.52 -1.61
N LYS A 193 2.68 -11.36 -2.23
CA LYS A 193 2.58 -11.34 -3.69
C LYS A 193 3.35 -10.16 -4.31
N ILE A 194 3.19 -8.97 -3.74
CA ILE A 194 3.94 -7.78 -4.15
C ILE A 194 5.43 -8.01 -3.95
N VAL A 195 5.85 -8.38 -2.74
CA VAL A 195 7.26 -8.44 -2.40
C VAL A 195 7.97 -9.50 -3.25
N PHE A 196 7.42 -10.71 -3.37
CA PHE A 196 8.14 -11.84 -3.98
C PHE A 196 7.88 -12.07 -5.47
N TYR A 197 6.75 -11.60 -6.01
CA TYR A 197 6.34 -11.97 -7.37
C TYR A 197 6.28 -10.80 -8.34
N LEU A 198 6.48 -9.57 -7.89
CA LEU A 198 6.58 -8.42 -8.78
C LEU A 198 8.03 -8.21 -9.24
N PRO A 199 8.35 -8.38 -10.54
CA PRO A 199 9.73 -8.28 -11.01
C PRO A 199 10.37 -6.92 -10.75
N MET A 200 9.61 -5.82 -10.90
CA MET A 200 10.14 -4.47 -10.66
C MET A 200 10.52 -4.23 -9.20
N PHE A 201 9.84 -4.91 -8.26
CA PHE A 201 10.17 -4.81 -6.84
C PHE A 201 11.49 -5.53 -6.54
N GLN A 202 11.72 -6.70 -7.13
CA GLN A 202 12.98 -7.43 -7.02
C GLN A 202 14.15 -6.65 -7.63
N ILE A 203 13.95 -6.11 -8.85
CA ILE A 203 14.95 -5.25 -9.51
C ILE A 203 15.32 -4.05 -8.63
N PHE A 204 14.32 -3.41 -8.01
CA PHE A 204 14.57 -2.30 -7.09
C PHE A 204 15.43 -2.70 -5.89
N LEU A 205 15.12 -3.84 -5.25
CA LEU A 205 15.88 -4.32 -4.09
C LEU A 205 17.34 -4.60 -4.45
N ASP A 206 17.57 -5.27 -5.59
CA ASP A 206 18.90 -5.58 -6.09
C ASP A 206 19.68 -4.31 -6.45
N GLU A 207 19.04 -3.33 -7.11
CA GLU A 207 19.67 -2.10 -7.56
C GLU A 207 20.19 -1.22 -6.41
N TYR A 208 19.47 -1.21 -5.28
CA TYR A 208 19.86 -0.43 -4.11
C TYR A 208 20.55 -1.26 -3.02
N GLU A 209 20.82 -2.55 -3.27
CA GLU A 209 21.41 -3.49 -2.30
C GLU A 209 20.62 -3.55 -0.98
N ILE A 210 19.29 -3.44 -1.05
CA ILE A 210 18.39 -3.43 0.11
C ILE A 210 17.79 -4.82 0.27
N GLY A 211 17.88 -5.38 1.47
CA GLY A 211 17.20 -6.62 1.80
C GLY A 211 15.69 -6.45 1.94
N THR A 212 14.95 -7.54 2.00
CA THR A 212 13.55 -7.52 2.46
C THR A 212 13.49 -8.06 3.87
N ASP A 213 12.74 -7.40 4.75
CA ASP A 213 12.40 -8.03 6.01
C ASP A 213 11.39 -9.15 5.73
N ASN A 214 11.92 -10.36 5.54
CA ASN A 214 11.13 -11.58 5.39
C ASN A 214 10.55 -12.05 6.74
N GLY A 215 10.92 -11.38 7.84
CA GLY A 215 10.46 -11.72 9.18
C GLY A 215 9.00 -11.38 9.37
N SER A 216 8.15 -12.41 9.43
CA SER A 216 6.73 -12.33 9.84
C SER A 216 5.76 -11.77 8.77
N THR A 217 5.78 -12.33 7.55
CA THR A 217 4.50 -12.43 6.79
C THR A 217 3.53 -13.39 7.48
N ALA A 218 4.04 -14.31 8.30
CA ALA A 218 3.24 -15.01 9.28
C ALA A 218 2.71 -13.95 10.24
N LEU A 219 1.41 -13.63 10.11
CA LEU A 219 0.62 -13.19 11.23
C LEU A 219 1.02 -14.06 12.43
N GLU A 220 1.87 -13.53 13.31
CA GLU A 220 1.64 -13.76 14.73
C GLU A 220 0.33 -13.03 15.02
N CYS A 221 -0.78 -13.59 14.54
CA CYS A 221 -1.99 -13.58 15.31
C CYS A 221 -1.56 -14.24 16.60
N GLU A 222 -1.06 -13.45 17.56
CA GLU A 222 -0.82 -13.94 18.90
C GLU A 222 -2.16 -14.55 19.32
N SER A 223 -2.21 -15.88 19.37
CA SER A 223 -3.38 -16.69 19.72
C SER A 223 -3.71 -16.50 21.19
N ARG A 224 -3.97 -15.26 21.60
CA ARG A 224 -4.40 -14.86 22.93
C ARG A 224 -5.93 -14.90 22.95
N GLY A 225 -6.47 -16.12 23.07
CA GLY A 225 -7.85 -16.39 23.50
C GLY A 225 -8.98 -16.06 22.53
N ASP A 226 -9.60 -17.10 21.98
CA ASP A 226 -10.98 -17.28 21.50
C ASP A 226 -11.71 -16.24 20.61
N HIS A 227 -11.16 -15.06 20.31
CA HIS A 227 -11.83 -14.03 19.48
C HIS A 227 -10.96 -13.45 18.35
N ASN A 228 -9.89 -14.13 17.97
CA ASN A 228 -9.01 -13.68 16.89
C ASN A 228 -9.64 -13.88 15.51
N VAL A 229 -10.38 -12.86 15.05
CA VAL A 229 -10.78 -12.73 13.65
C VAL A 229 -9.58 -12.18 12.88
N CYS A 230 -8.60 -13.06 12.61
CA CYS A 230 -7.37 -12.75 11.86
C CYS A 230 -7.71 -12.26 10.46
N ALA A 231 -7.10 -11.16 10.01
CA ALA A 231 -7.32 -10.57 8.68
C ALA A 231 -7.29 -11.57 7.50
N GLY A 232 -6.63 -12.73 7.67
CA GLY A 232 -6.57 -13.83 6.70
C GLY A 232 -7.93 -14.42 6.27
N ASP A 233 -8.99 -14.28 7.07
CA ASP A 233 -10.32 -14.79 6.66
C ASP A 233 -11.03 -13.89 5.64
N ARG A 234 -10.55 -12.66 5.43
CA ARG A 234 -11.10 -11.77 4.40
C ARG A 234 -10.47 -12.07 3.05
N GLY A 235 -11.25 -12.67 2.17
CA GLY A 235 -10.95 -12.72 0.74
C GLY A 235 -11.21 -11.37 0.07
N VAL A 236 -10.50 -11.10 -1.01
CA VAL A 236 -10.82 -9.96 -1.88
C VAL A 236 -12.14 -10.22 -2.63
N ASN A 237 -13.09 -9.28 -2.55
CA ASN A 237 -14.43 -9.45 -3.13
C ASN A 237 -14.43 -9.57 -4.66
N ASP A 238 -13.48 -8.89 -5.32
CA ASP A 238 -13.35 -8.81 -6.76
C ASP A 238 -11.92 -9.09 -7.20
N ALA A 239 -11.75 -9.64 -8.41
CA ALA A 239 -10.40 -9.83 -8.95
C ALA A 239 -9.74 -8.47 -9.22
N ILE A 240 -8.48 -8.34 -8.85
CA ILE A 240 -7.67 -7.15 -9.12
C ILE A 240 -6.86 -7.42 -10.38
N MET A 241 -7.05 -6.59 -11.40
CA MET A 241 -6.25 -6.62 -12.62
C MET A 241 -5.79 -5.21 -12.93
N LEU A 242 -4.50 -4.96 -12.75
CA LEU A 242 -3.89 -3.65 -12.96
C LEU A 242 -2.78 -3.79 -13.99
N LYS A 243 -2.70 -2.83 -14.91
CA LYS A 243 -1.69 -2.80 -15.98
C LYS A 243 -1.14 -1.41 -16.14
N ASN A 244 0.17 -1.31 -16.34
CA ASN A 244 0.89 -0.06 -16.59
C ASN A 244 0.59 1.04 -15.55
N VAL A 245 0.43 0.64 -14.29
CA VAL A 245 0.24 1.56 -13.16
C VAL A 245 1.57 1.84 -12.49
N THR A 246 1.73 2.97 -11.82
CA THR A 246 2.85 3.17 -10.90
C THR A 246 2.70 2.27 -9.68
N PHE A 247 3.80 2.00 -8.97
CA PHE A 247 3.74 1.23 -7.73
C PHE A 247 2.86 1.93 -6.67
N ARG A 248 2.90 3.27 -6.61
CA ARG A 248 1.98 4.07 -5.77
C ARG A 248 0.51 3.84 -6.11
N GLU A 249 0.15 3.88 -7.39
CA GLU A 249 -1.22 3.61 -7.85
C GLU A 249 -1.65 2.18 -7.50
N LEU A 250 -0.76 1.20 -7.61
CA LEU A 250 -1.01 -0.17 -7.17
C LEU A 250 -1.33 -0.23 -5.67
N LEU A 251 -0.48 0.36 -4.82
CA LEU A 251 -0.67 0.37 -3.35
C LEU A 251 -1.98 1.08 -2.96
N ASN A 252 -2.27 2.22 -3.58
CA ASN A 252 -3.49 2.98 -3.32
C ASN A 252 -4.75 2.18 -3.69
N ARG A 253 -4.77 1.54 -4.87
CA ARG A 253 -5.90 0.71 -5.31
C ARG A 253 -6.13 -0.48 -4.39
N ILE A 254 -5.08 -1.18 -3.99
CA ILE A 254 -5.20 -2.30 -3.05
C ILE A 254 -5.73 -1.81 -1.70
N THR A 255 -5.24 -0.67 -1.23
CA THR A 255 -5.59 -0.12 0.08
C THR A 255 -7.07 0.22 0.20
N ARG A 256 -7.66 0.70 -0.88
CA ARG A 256 -9.10 0.92 -0.97
C ARG A 256 -9.88 -0.40 -0.93
N ILE A 257 -9.40 -1.42 -1.63
CA ILE A 257 -10.05 -2.73 -1.68
C ILE A 257 -10.04 -3.40 -0.30
N LYS A 258 -8.90 -3.36 0.40
CA LYS A 258 -8.77 -3.96 1.74
C LYS A 258 -9.34 -3.10 2.87
N ARG A 259 -9.62 -1.81 2.61
CA ARG A 259 -10.01 -0.80 3.59
C ARG A 259 -9.04 -0.69 4.75
N GLY A 260 -7.89 -0.07 4.52
CA GLY A 260 -6.90 0.21 5.56
C GLY A 260 -5.82 1.15 5.08
N GLY A 261 -4.56 0.83 5.34
CA GLY A 261 -3.44 1.64 4.87
C GLY A 261 -2.28 0.85 4.29
N TRP A 262 -1.32 1.55 3.71
CA TRP A 262 -0.01 1.00 3.38
C TRP A 262 1.08 1.87 4.00
N ALA A 263 2.17 1.26 4.45
CA ALA A 263 3.33 1.96 4.99
C ALA A 263 4.60 1.49 4.29
N LEU A 264 5.51 2.41 4.01
CA LEU A 264 6.79 2.13 3.36
C LEU A 264 7.92 2.82 4.11
N ARG A 265 8.96 2.05 4.43
CA ARG A 265 10.18 2.56 5.09
C ARG A 265 11.38 1.69 4.79
N ILE A 266 12.58 2.27 4.87
CA ILE A 266 13.84 1.52 4.88
C ILE A 266 14.36 1.54 6.32
N GLU A 267 14.49 0.36 6.90
CA GLU A 267 14.98 0.16 8.26
C GLU A 267 16.46 -0.22 8.25
N ARG A 268 17.23 0.31 9.19
CA ARG A 268 18.60 -0.15 9.45
C ARG A 268 18.57 -1.18 10.57
N SER A 269 19.09 -2.37 10.32
CA SER A 269 19.31 -3.39 11.33
C SER A 269 20.81 -3.62 11.50
N ARG A 270 21.28 -3.51 12.74
CA ARG A 270 22.60 -4.02 13.14
C ARG A 270 22.44 -5.46 13.57
N ARG A 271 22.51 -6.38 12.61
CA ARG A 271 22.68 -7.81 12.91
C ARG A 271 24.11 -8.19 12.59
N TYR A 272 24.78 -8.86 13.53
CA TYR A 272 26.13 -9.41 13.34
C TYR A 272 27.20 -8.35 12.95
N ASP A 273 27.16 -7.18 13.60
CA ASP A 273 28.12 -6.07 13.37
C ASP A 273 28.17 -5.54 11.93
N GLN A 274 27.19 -5.88 11.09
CA GLN A 274 27.00 -5.32 9.77
C GLN A 274 25.72 -4.46 9.77
N ASP A 275 25.85 -3.23 9.28
CA ASP A 275 24.69 -2.38 9.01
C ASP A 275 24.02 -2.92 7.75
N HIS A 276 22.84 -3.51 7.91
CA HIS A 276 21.99 -3.96 6.81
C HIS A 276 20.77 -3.06 6.71
N GLU A 277 20.41 -2.67 5.50
CA GLU A 277 19.17 -1.96 5.22
C GLU A 277 18.11 -2.95 4.70
N PHE A 278 16.88 -2.82 5.19
CA PHE A 278 15.75 -3.63 4.77
C PHE A 278 14.57 -2.74 4.40
N LEU A 279 13.94 -3.05 3.26
CA LEU A 279 12.69 -2.42 2.88
C LEU A 279 11.54 -3.09 3.62
N SER A 280 10.77 -2.29 4.34
CA SER A 280 9.57 -2.70 5.07
C SER A 280 8.36 -2.11 4.36
N LEU A 281 7.64 -2.97 3.65
CA LEU A 281 6.30 -2.69 3.11
C LEU A 281 5.28 -3.31 4.04
N ARG A 282 4.38 -2.50 4.59
CA ARG A 282 3.26 -2.96 5.42
C ARG A 282 1.95 -2.69 4.72
N MET A 283 1.06 -3.69 4.71
CA MET A 283 -0.30 -3.61 4.17
C MET A 283 -1.31 -4.33 5.05
#